data_AF-A0A3N5GJU8-F1
#
_entry.id   AF-A0A3N5GJU8-F1
#
_cell.length_a   1.000
_cell.length_b   1.000
_cell.length_c   1.000
_cell.angle_alpha   90.00
_cell.angle_beta   90.00
_cell.angle_gamma   90.00
#
_symmetry.space_group_name_H-M   'P 1'
#
loop_
_entity.id
_entity.type
_entity.pdbx_description
1 polymer ?
#
loop_
_entity_poly.entity_id
_entity_poly.type
_entity_poly.pdbx_seq_one_letter_code
_entity_poly.pdbx_strand_id
1 'polypeptide(L)'
;MSAGDRLRVSARRVWRWFFPPEAALPEDVRRILHAVYPTLDLDAVSFHVGVPHLIRLVGSHAITIPALLSPRRTRIYFHPREWTPGSPDWLGTVVHEAFHALQVQDSRWGFGPIRPFLILYFACGAANGFRYQGHPLETDAFQVAGRRGSRFESAFSRRVPDPGEVEEKSPLLATLASSLRFWGRLAESTPGLG
;
A
#
# COMPACT_ATOMS: atom_id res chain seq x y z
N MET A 1 -23.32 -27.39 21.24
CA MET A 1 -23.08 -25.95 20.98
C MET A 1 -24.30 -25.15 21.38
N SER A 2 -24.14 -24.19 22.29
CA SER A 2 -25.23 -23.35 22.78
C SER A 2 -25.65 -22.31 21.74
N ALA A 3 -26.82 -21.68 21.93
CA ALA A 3 -27.24 -20.54 21.11
C ALA A 3 -26.25 -19.37 21.18
N GLY A 4 -25.62 -19.15 22.34
CA GLY A 4 -24.59 -18.13 22.53
C GLY A 4 -23.30 -18.41 21.76
N ASP A 5 -22.90 -19.68 21.64
CA ASP A 5 -21.72 -20.06 20.85
C ASP A 5 -21.95 -19.80 19.36
N ARG A 6 -23.14 -20.12 18.85
CA ARG A 6 -23.53 -19.84 17.45
C ARG A 6 -23.52 -18.35 17.17
N LEU A 7 -24.04 -17.53 18.06
CA LEU A 7 -24.10 -16.07 17.90
C LEU A 7 -22.70 -15.44 17.90
N ARG A 8 -21.81 -15.90 18.78
CA ARG A 8 -20.40 -15.48 18.82
C ARG A 8 -19.63 -15.88 17.56
N VAL A 9 -19.88 -17.07 17.01
CA VAL A 9 -19.25 -17.51 15.75
C VAL A 9 -19.75 -16.67 14.58
N SER A 10 -21.05 -16.43 14.48
CA SER A 10 -21.63 -15.58 13.44
C SER A 10 -21.13 -14.13 13.52
N ALA A 11 -21.10 -13.55 14.72
CA ALA A 11 -20.57 -12.20 14.94
C ALA A 11 -19.08 -12.12 14.57
N ARG A 12 -18.25 -13.11 14.93
CA ARG A 12 -16.85 -13.17 14.49
C ARG A 12 -16.72 -13.31 12.98
N ARG A 13 -17.62 -14.05 12.33
CA ARG A 13 -17.63 -14.21 10.88
C ARG A 13 -17.93 -12.89 10.18
N VAL A 14 -18.95 -12.17 10.64
CA VAL A 14 -19.29 -10.82 10.16
C VAL A 14 -18.17 -9.83 10.47
N TRP A 15 -17.57 -9.90 11.65
CA TRP A 15 -16.44 -9.03 12.00
C TRP A 15 -15.24 -9.25 11.09
N ARG A 16 -14.82 -10.50 10.87
CA ARG A 16 -13.74 -10.86 9.93
C ARG A 16 -14.10 -10.52 8.47
N TRP A 17 -15.38 -10.45 8.15
CA TRP A 17 -15.89 -10.05 6.85
C TRP A 17 -15.68 -8.55 6.57
N PHE A 18 -15.77 -7.71 7.61
CA PHE A 18 -15.50 -6.27 7.52
C PHE A 18 -14.04 -5.91 7.83
N PHE A 19 -13.39 -6.64 8.73
CA PHE A 19 -12.04 -6.39 9.22
C PHE A 19 -11.21 -7.68 9.12
N PRO A 20 -10.60 -7.92 7.94
CA PRO A 20 -9.66 -9.01 7.75
C PRO A 20 -8.57 -9.02 8.85
N PRO A 21 -8.15 -10.19 9.33
CA PRO A 21 -7.17 -10.29 10.39
C PRO A 21 -5.85 -9.64 9.97
N GLU A 22 -5.19 -9.01 10.93
CA GLU A 22 -3.83 -8.50 10.77
C GLU A 22 -2.85 -9.67 10.62
N ALA A 23 -1.88 -9.52 9.74
CA ALA A 23 -0.80 -10.45 9.52
C ALA A 23 0.52 -9.77 9.89
N ALA A 24 1.37 -10.50 10.61
CA ALA A 24 2.69 -10.02 10.95
C ALA A 24 3.53 -9.90 9.67
N LEU A 25 4.12 -8.73 9.47
CA LEU A 25 5.14 -8.54 8.45
C LEU A 25 6.45 -9.18 8.96
N PRO A 26 7.10 -10.03 8.16
CA PRO A 26 8.44 -10.53 8.48
C PRO A 26 9.44 -9.39 8.73
N GLU A 27 10.35 -9.57 9.70
CA GLU A 27 11.25 -8.50 10.15
C GLU A 27 12.27 -8.10 9.08
N ASP A 28 12.74 -9.05 8.29
CA ASP A 28 13.56 -8.81 7.10
C ASP A 28 12.83 -7.87 6.11
N VAL A 29 11.54 -8.11 5.87
CA VAL A 29 10.72 -7.26 5.00
C VAL A 29 10.51 -5.88 5.60
N ARG A 30 10.31 -5.78 6.92
CA ARG A 30 10.22 -4.49 7.63
C ARG A 30 11.50 -3.67 7.43
N ARG A 31 12.67 -4.29 7.56
CA ARG A 31 13.97 -3.64 7.31
C ARG A 31 14.13 -3.22 5.86
N ILE A 32 13.74 -4.07 4.90
CA ILE A 32 13.74 -3.73 3.48
C ILE A 32 12.86 -2.49 3.23
N LEU A 33 11.64 -2.45 3.78
CA LEU A 33 10.75 -1.29 3.63
C LEU A 33 11.34 -0.03 4.24
N HIS A 34 11.98 -0.11 5.40
CA HIS A 34 12.66 1.02 6.02
C HIS A 34 13.85 1.51 5.17
N ALA A 35 14.59 0.60 4.54
CA ALA A 35 15.67 0.97 3.61
C ALA A 35 15.12 1.63 2.34
N VAL A 36 14.01 1.14 1.78
CA VAL A 36 13.42 1.71 0.54
C VAL A 36 12.70 3.03 0.83
N TYR A 37 12.01 3.13 1.96
CA TYR A 37 11.20 4.29 2.37
C TYR A 37 11.56 4.76 3.78
N PRO A 38 12.70 5.45 3.99
CA PRO A 38 13.16 5.85 5.32
C PRO A 38 12.20 6.77 6.09
N THR A 39 11.30 7.46 5.39
CA THR A 39 10.32 8.37 5.99
C THR A 39 8.95 7.73 6.23
N LEU A 40 8.75 6.46 5.83
CA LEU A 40 7.51 5.74 6.07
C LEU A 40 7.44 5.31 7.54
N ASP A 41 6.43 5.81 8.27
CA ASP A 41 6.12 5.35 9.61
C ASP A 41 5.42 3.98 9.53
N LEU A 42 6.21 2.91 9.61
CA LEU A 42 5.72 1.53 9.54
C LEU A 42 4.88 1.11 10.76
N ASP A 43 4.99 1.80 11.90
CA ASP A 43 4.16 1.51 13.08
C ASP A 43 2.72 2.03 12.89
N ALA A 44 2.54 2.94 11.95
CA ALA A 44 1.23 3.37 11.48
C ALA A 44 0.70 2.53 10.29
N VAL A 45 1.41 1.49 9.84
CA VAL A 45 0.97 0.62 8.74
C VAL A 45 0.66 -0.79 9.27
N SER A 46 -0.55 -1.27 9.03
CA SER A 46 -0.93 -2.65 9.34
C SER A 46 -1.21 -3.46 8.07
N PHE A 47 -0.78 -4.72 8.06
CA PHE A 47 -0.90 -5.64 6.94
C PHE A 47 -2.00 -6.65 7.24
N HIS A 48 -2.82 -6.99 6.26
CA HIS A 48 -4.00 -7.82 6.45
C HIS A 48 -4.16 -8.84 5.32
N VAL A 49 -4.59 -10.06 5.67
CA VAL A 49 -4.87 -11.12 4.70
C VAL A 49 -6.37 -11.27 4.51
N GLY A 50 -6.82 -11.02 3.28
CA GLY A 50 -8.22 -10.87 2.90
C GLY A 50 -8.53 -9.41 2.55
N VAL A 51 -9.36 -9.21 1.54
CA VAL A 51 -9.85 -7.88 1.13
C VAL A 51 -11.24 -7.65 1.72
N PRO A 52 -11.52 -6.46 2.29
CA PRO A 52 -12.88 -6.10 2.70
C PRO A 52 -13.86 -6.25 1.53
N HIS A 53 -15.04 -6.81 1.77
CA HIS A 53 -15.96 -7.17 0.69
C HIS A 53 -16.42 -5.99 -0.18
N LEU A 54 -16.47 -4.78 0.38
CA LEU A 54 -16.79 -3.55 -0.36
C LEU A 54 -15.82 -3.30 -1.53
N ILE A 55 -14.62 -3.89 -1.47
CA ILE A 55 -13.49 -3.63 -2.35
C ILE A 55 -13.15 -4.86 -3.20
N ARG A 56 -13.79 -6.02 -2.95
CA ARG A 56 -13.69 -7.19 -3.84
C ARG A 56 -14.18 -6.91 -5.26
N LEU A 57 -15.03 -5.90 -5.43
CA LEU A 57 -15.55 -5.48 -6.74
C LEU A 57 -14.48 -4.83 -7.62
N VAL A 58 -13.37 -4.34 -7.05
CA VAL A 58 -12.31 -3.64 -7.80
C VAL A 58 -11.26 -4.61 -8.37
N GLY A 59 -11.30 -5.89 -7.99
CA GLY A 59 -10.46 -6.96 -8.57
C GLY A 59 -8.97 -6.87 -8.22
N SER A 60 -8.57 -6.01 -7.28
CA SER A 60 -7.15 -5.75 -6.97
C SER A 60 -6.49 -6.89 -6.18
N HIS A 61 -5.24 -7.21 -6.54
CA HIS A 61 -4.42 -8.25 -5.91
C HIS A 61 -3.98 -7.87 -4.49
N ALA A 62 -3.65 -6.60 -4.30
CA ALA A 62 -3.48 -5.95 -3.01
C ALA A 62 -4.10 -4.54 -3.09
N ILE A 63 -4.35 -3.93 -1.93
CA ILE A 63 -4.84 -2.55 -1.86
C ILE A 63 -4.44 -1.87 -0.55
N THR A 64 -4.02 -0.62 -0.68
CA THR A 64 -3.71 0.28 0.42
C THR A 64 -4.89 1.22 0.71
N ILE A 65 -5.33 1.25 1.96
CA ILE A 65 -6.50 2.02 2.39
C ILE A 65 -6.19 2.79 3.67
N PRO A 66 -6.40 4.12 3.68
CA PRO A 66 -6.39 4.89 4.91
C PRO A 66 -7.38 4.34 5.94
N ALA A 67 -6.95 4.21 7.19
CA ALA A 67 -7.85 3.82 8.27
C ALA A 67 -8.92 4.91 8.49
N LEU A 68 -10.18 4.50 8.43
CA LEU A 68 -11.36 5.38 8.56
C LEU A 68 -11.32 6.28 9.81
N LEU A 69 -10.90 5.72 10.96
CA LEU A 69 -10.97 6.38 12.27
C LEU A 69 -9.60 6.73 12.86
N SER A 70 -8.53 6.60 12.08
CA SER A 70 -7.17 6.81 12.58
C SER A 70 -6.35 7.63 11.59
N PRO A 71 -6.12 8.92 11.86
CA PRO A 71 -5.60 9.86 10.88
C PRO A 71 -4.12 9.66 10.53
N ARG A 72 -3.43 8.68 11.08
CA ARG A 72 -2.08 8.30 10.60
C ARG A 72 -2.00 6.87 10.13
N ARG A 73 -3.03 6.07 10.40
CA ARG A 73 -2.97 4.64 10.12
C ARG A 73 -3.38 4.33 8.70
N THR A 74 -2.66 3.42 8.10
CA THR A 74 -2.93 2.86 6.78
C THR A 74 -3.00 1.35 6.91
N ARG A 75 -3.92 0.74 6.17
CA ARG A 75 -4.11 -0.71 6.14
C ARG A 75 -3.83 -1.21 4.74
N ILE A 76 -2.94 -2.18 4.63
CA ILE A 76 -2.62 -2.85 3.37
C ILE A 76 -3.27 -4.22 3.40
N TYR A 77 -4.12 -4.49 2.42
CA TYR A 77 -4.85 -5.74 2.31
C TYR A 77 -4.33 -6.55 1.14
N PHE A 78 -4.04 -7.83 1.37
CA PHE A 78 -3.65 -8.77 0.33
C PHE A 78 -4.78 -9.75 0.07
N HIS A 79 -5.04 -10.05 -1.20
CA HIS A 79 -5.86 -11.19 -1.53
C HIS A 79 -5.17 -12.47 -0.99
N PRO A 80 -5.90 -13.44 -0.40
CA PRO A 80 -5.27 -14.60 0.26
C PRO A 80 -4.36 -15.44 -0.63
N ARG A 81 -4.58 -15.43 -1.95
CA ARG A 81 -3.74 -16.15 -2.93
C ARG A 81 -2.41 -15.45 -3.21
N GLU A 82 -2.32 -14.16 -2.92
CA GLU A 82 -1.15 -13.32 -3.18
C GLU A 82 -0.23 -13.23 -1.95
N TRP A 83 -0.75 -13.57 -0.76
CA TRP A 83 0.05 -13.63 0.46
C TRP A 83 1.02 -14.80 0.42
N THR A 84 2.19 -14.57 -0.20
CA THR A 84 3.27 -15.55 -0.34
C THR A 84 4.57 -14.99 0.23
N PRO A 85 4.69 -14.88 1.58
CA PRO A 85 5.92 -14.43 2.22
C PRO A 85 7.14 -15.20 1.71
N GLY A 86 8.20 -14.49 1.34
CA GLY A 86 9.42 -15.07 0.76
C GLY A 86 9.43 -15.16 -0.77
N SER A 87 8.35 -14.79 -1.46
CA SER A 87 8.35 -14.63 -2.92
C SER A 87 8.84 -13.24 -3.34
N PRO A 88 9.70 -13.11 -4.38
CA PRO A 88 10.09 -11.81 -4.94
C PRO A 88 8.89 -11.01 -5.46
N ASP A 89 7.91 -11.67 -6.08
CA ASP A 89 6.72 -11.02 -6.63
C ASP A 89 5.83 -10.46 -5.51
N TRP A 90 5.69 -11.20 -4.41
CA TRP A 90 4.99 -10.72 -3.22
C TRP A 90 5.72 -9.54 -2.59
N LEU A 91 7.06 -9.60 -2.49
CA LEU A 91 7.84 -8.49 -1.96
C LEU A 91 7.72 -7.24 -2.83
N GLY A 92 7.75 -7.37 -4.16
CA GLY A 92 7.50 -6.25 -5.08
C GLY A 92 6.12 -5.63 -4.86
N THR A 93 5.10 -6.46 -4.63
CA THR A 93 3.75 -5.99 -4.26
C THR A 93 3.74 -5.27 -2.91
N VAL A 94 4.43 -5.80 -1.90
CA VAL A 94 4.56 -5.14 -0.58
C VAL A 94 5.24 -3.78 -0.71
N VAL A 95 6.32 -3.68 -1.49
CA VAL A 95 7.04 -2.42 -1.74
C VAL A 95 6.15 -1.43 -2.51
N HIS A 96 5.35 -1.90 -3.45
CA HIS A 96 4.37 -1.08 -4.18
C HIS A 96 3.30 -0.52 -3.24
N GLU A 97 2.65 -1.36 -2.45
CA GLU A 97 1.60 -0.91 -1.52
C GLU A 97 2.17 -0.01 -0.40
N ALA A 98 3.39 -0.27 0.06
CA ALA A 98 4.08 0.60 1.01
C ALA A 98 4.33 2.00 0.42
N PHE A 99 4.50 2.13 -0.89
CA PHE A 99 4.55 3.44 -1.55
C PHE A 99 3.22 4.20 -1.43
N HIS A 100 2.09 3.53 -1.62
CA HIS A 100 0.79 4.14 -1.37
C HIS A 100 0.61 4.53 0.10
N ALA A 101 1.12 3.73 1.03
CA ALA A 101 1.09 4.09 2.45
C ALA A 101 1.90 5.36 2.71
N LEU A 102 3.06 5.51 2.06
CA LEU A 102 3.86 6.73 2.10
C LEU A 102 3.10 7.92 1.51
N GLN A 103 2.44 7.77 0.35
CA GLN A 103 1.61 8.83 -0.25
C GLN A 103 0.46 9.27 0.66
N VAL A 104 -0.16 8.32 1.38
CA VAL A 104 -1.19 8.61 2.39
C VAL A 104 -0.62 9.39 3.56
N GLN A 105 0.54 8.99 4.10
CA GLN A 105 1.18 9.69 5.21
C GLN A 105 1.67 11.09 4.83
N ASP A 106 2.23 11.26 3.63
CA ASP A 106 2.72 12.55 3.14
C ASP A 106 1.58 13.52 2.76
N SER A 107 0.35 13.04 2.63
CA SER A 107 -0.79 13.95 2.40
C SER A 107 -0.97 14.96 3.55
N ARG A 108 -0.49 14.70 4.77
CA ARG A 108 -0.45 15.61 5.95
C ARG A 108 -1.79 16.17 6.47
N TRP A 109 -2.90 16.07 5.74
CA TRP A 109 -4.25 16.52 6.14
C TRP A 109 -5.38 15.55 5.74
N GLY A 110 -6.49 15.59 6.50
CA GLY A 110 -7.71 14.81 6.24
C GLY A 110 -7.91 13.58 7.14
N PHE A 111 -9.17 13.17 7.31
CA PHE A 111 -9.61 12.00 8.10
C PHE A 111 -10.29 10.96 7.20
N GLY A 112 -9.87 9.69 7.30
CA GLY A 112 -10.51 8.57 6.62
C GLY A 112 -10.68 8.77 5.10
N PRO A 113 -11.91 8.69 4.53
CA PRO A 113 -12.18 8.80 3.09
C PRO A 113 -12.11 10.22 2.55
N ILE A 114 -12.11 11.25 3.42
CA ILE A 114 -11.97 12.67 3.06
C ILE A 114 -10.47 13.01 2.92
N ARG A 115 -9.62 12.00 2.76
CA ARG A 115 -8.23 12.21 2.44
C ARG A 115 -8.05 12.58 0.98
N PRO A 116 -7.19 13.56 0.70
CA PRO A 116 -6.79 13.90 -0.66
C PRO A 116 -6.36 12.67 -1.47
N PHE A 117 -5.68 11.69 -0.85
CA PHE A 117 -5.26 10.47 -1.52
C PHE A 117 -6.44 9.72 -2.17
N LEU A 118 -7.48 9.37 -1.39
CA LEU A 118 -8.63 8.63 -1.92
C LEU A 118 -9.44 9.48 -2.91
N ILE A 119 -9.61 10.76 -2.63
CA ILE A 119 -10.31 11.70 -3.52
C ILE A 119 -9.62 11.75 -4.88
N LEU A 120 -8.31 11.95 -4.91
CA LEU A 120 -7.55 12.00 -6.16
C LEU A 120 -7.45 10.65 -6.84
N TYR A 121 -7.29 9.57 -6.07
CA TYR A 121 -7.28 8.22 -6.61
C TYR A 121 -8.57 7.93 -7.39
N PHE A 122 -9.72 8.23 -6.80
CA PHE A 122 -10.99 8.06 -7.51
C PHE A 122 -11.22 9.08 -8.62
N ALA A 123 -10.79 10.34 -8.45
CA ALA A 123 -10.94 11.37 -9.48
C ALA A 123 -10.09 11.08 -10.72
N CYS A 124 -8.81 10.73 -10.54
CA CYS A 124 -7.92 10.30 -11.62
C CYS A 124 -8.40 8.98 -12.24
N GLY A 125 -8.86 8.04 -11.42
CA GLY A 125 -9.49 6.81 -11.90
C GLY A 125 -10.68 7.10 -12.81
N ALA A 126 -11.61 7.94 -12.37
CA ALA A 126 -12.78 8.32 -13.15
C ALA A 126 -12.41 9.05 -14.46
N ALA A 127 -11.45 9.99 -14.40
CA ALA A 127 -10.96 10.71 -15.58
C ALA A 127 -10.34 9.77 -16.64
N ASN A 128 -9.74 8.65 -16.20
CA ASN A 128 -9.12 7.65 -17.06
C ASN A 128 -10.00 6.43 -17.34
N GLY A 129 -11.31 6.48 -17.01
CA GLY A 129 -12.24 5.37 -17.21
C GLY A 129 -11.90 4.11 -16.40
N PHE A 130 -11.38 4.30 -15.19
CA PHE A 130 -10.91 3.28 -14.25
C PHE A 130 -9.81 2.36 -14.81
N ARG A 131 -9.05 2.86 -15.79
CA ARG A 131 -7.84 2.19 -16.27
C ARG A 131 -6.65 2.59 -15.38
N TYR A 132 -5.90 1.59 -14.94
CA TYR A 132 -4.67 1.79 -14.15
C TYR A 132 -3.54 2.45 -14.97
N GLN A 133 -3.50 2.23 -16.29
CA GLN A 133 -2.55 2.91 -17.17
C GLN A 133 -2.84 4.41 -17.25
N GLY A 134 -1.83 5.23 -16.92
CA GLY A 134 -1.95 6.70 -16.91
C GLY A 134 -2.53 7.28 -15.62
N HIS A 135 -2.83 6.44 -14.61
CA HIS A 135 -3.21 6.92 -13.29
C HIS A 135 -1.97 7.44 -12.55
N PRO A 136 -1.85 8.74 -12.21
CA PRO A 136 -0.60 9.32 -11.74
C PRO A 136 -0.07 8.67 -10.45
N LEU A 137 -0.96 8.37 -9.50
CA LEU A 137 -0.60 7.73 -8.23
C LEU A 137 -0.06 6.30 -8.42
N GLU A 138 -0.62 5.56 -9.37
CA GLU A 138 -0.23 4.18 -9.70
C GLU A 138 1.03 4.16 -10.56
N THR A 139 1.17 5.14 -11.46
CA THR A 139 2.33 5.25 -12.35
C THR A 139 3.61 5.43 -11.54
N ASP A 140 3.60 6.30 -10.53
CA ASP A 140 4.72 6.50 -9.62
C ASP A 140 5.02 5.23 -8.81
N ALA A 141 4.00 4.57 -8.25
CA ALA A 141 4.16 3.32 -7.50
C ALA A 141 4.77 2.21 -8.39
N PHE A 142 4.28 2.04 -9.62
CA PHE A 142 4.78 1.08 -10.59
C PHE A 142 6.14 1.43 -11.22
N GLN A 143 6.64 2.65 -11.07
CA GLN A 143 8.03 2.97 -11.38
C GLN A 143 8.97 2.40 -10.32
N VAL A 144 8.53 2.38 -9.06
CA VAL A 144 9.30 1.85 -7.93
C VAL A 144 9.23 0.32 -7.89
N ALA A 145 8.03 -0.27 -7.79
CA ALA A 145 7.83 -1.71 -7.63
C ALA A 145 6.44 -2.20 -8.09
N GLY A 146 6.20 -3.50 -8.05
CA GLY A 146 4.92 -4.17 -8.34
C GLY A 146 4.75 -4.61 -9.79
N ARG A 147 5.79 -4.51 -10.63
CA ARG A 147 5.78 -5.01 -12.01
C ARG A 147 7.18 -5.29 -12.54
N ARG A 148 7.28 -6.17 -13.54
CA ARG A 148 8.52 -6.40 -14.29
C ARG A 148 9.04 -5.10 -14.89
N GLY A 149 10.34 -4.85 -14.70
CA GLY A 149 11.03 -3.65 -15.21
C GLY A 149 10.84 -2.39 -14.35
N SER A 150 10.09 -2.46 -13.26
CA SER A 150 10.19 -1.45 -12.20
C SER A 150 11.55 -1.53 -11.52
N ARG A 151 11.97 -0.47 -10.83
CA ARG A 151 13.36 -0.35 -10.35
C ARG A 151 13.71 -1.40 -9.30
N PHE A 152 12.80 -1.68 -8.37
CA PHE A 152 12.99 -2.70 -7.35
C PHE A 152 13.15 -4.08 -7.99
N GLU A 153 12.25 -4.45 -8.91
CA GLU A 153 12.32 -5.71 -9.64
C GLU A 153 13.57 -5.78 -10.53
N SER A 154 13.98 -4.70 -11.18
CA SER A 154 15.23 -4.67 -11.94
C SER A 154 16.45 -4.91 -11.05
N ALA A 155 16.43 -4.44 -9.81
CA ALA A 155 17.51 -4.64 -8.84
C ALA A 155 17.51 -6.04 -8.21
N PHE A 156 16.33 -6.65 -8.00
CA PHE A 156 16.16 -7.84 -7.15
C PHE A 156 15.32 -9.00 -7.75
N SER A 157 14.96 -8.95 -9.03
CA SER A 157 13.98 -9.83 -9.74
C SER A 157 14.04 -11.35 -9.54
N ARG A 158 15.13 -11.90 -8.99
CA ARG A 158 15.34 -13.36 -8.91
C ARG A 158 15.21 -13.95 -7.51
N ARG A 159 15.23 -13.12 -6.47
CA ARG A 159 15.16 -13.57 -5.07
C ARG A 159 14.72 -12.43 -4.16
N VAL A 160 14.22 -12.79 -2.98
CA VAL A 160 14.13 -11.82 -1.89
C VAL A 160 15.55 -11.39 -1.50
N PRO A 161 15.88 -10.09 -1.57
CA PRO A 161 17.17 -9.60 -1.16
C PRO A 161 17.33 -9.69 0.35
N ASP A 162 18.57 -9.81 0.82
CA ASP A 162 18.86 -9.56 2.24
C ASP A 162 18.72 -8.05 2.51
N PRO A 163 18.23 -7.63 3.69
CA PRO A 163 18.11 -6.21 4.02
C PRO A 163 19.38 -5.39 3.79
N GLY A 164 20.56 -5.94 4.08
CA GLY A 164 21.84 -5.24 3.89
C GLY A 164 22.13 -4.90 2.42
N GLU A 165 21.73 -5.78 1.49
CA GLU A 165 21.87 -5.53 0.06
C GLU A 165 20.94 -4.38 -0.40
N VAL A 166 19.75 -4.29 0.19
CA VAL A 166 18.82 -3.20 -0.09
C VAL A 166 19.33 -1.90 0.51
N GLU A 167 19.90 -1.91 1.71
CA GLU A 167 20.52 -0.74 2.35
C GLU A 167 21.68 -0.18 1.52
N GLU A 168 22.53 -1.03 0.93
CA GLU A 168 23.62 -0.59 0.04
C GLU A 168 23.10 0.07 -1.26
N LYS A 169 22.04 -0.49 -1.85
CA LYS A 169 21.40 0.03 -3.07
C LYS A 169 20.32 1.09 -2.79
N SER A 170 20.01 1.33 -1.51
CA SER A 170 18.95 2.20 -1.02
C SER A 170 19.08 3.66 -1.48
N PRO A 171 20.27 4.29 -1.54
CA PRO A 171 20.36 5.69 -1.96
C PRO A 171 19.73 5.95 -3.34
N LEU A 172 19.79 4.97 -4.25
CA LEU A 172 19.15 5.03 -5.56
C LEU A 172 17.62 4.88 -5.48
N LEU A 173 17.11 4.08 -4.54
CA LEU A 173 15.68 3.80 -4.35
C LEU A 173 14.98 4.86 -3.47
N ALA A 174 15.61 5.26 -2.37
CA ALA A 174 15.12 6.23 -1.39
C ALA A 174 15.16 7.68 -1.90
N THR A 175 16.20 8.07 -2.67
CA THR A 175 16.22 9.39 -3.34
C THR A 175 15.09 9.53 -4.35
N LEU A 176 14.63 8.43 -4.95
CA LEU A 176 13.48 8.41 -5.86
C LEU A 176 12.15 8.46 -5.12
N ALA A 177 11.97 7.68 -4.05
CA ALA A 177 10.74 7.76 -3.24
C ALA A 177 10.54 9.15 -2.60
N SER A 178 11.62 9.82 -2.20
CA SER A 178 11.61 11.17 -1.63
C SER A 178 11.56 12.31 -2.67
N SER A 179 12.06 12.09 -3.90
CA SER A 179 11.93 13.05 -5.01
C SER A 179 10.59 12.96 -5.75
N LEU A 180 9.81 11.90 -5.50
CA LEU A 180 8.40 11.82 -5.86
C LEU A 180 7.57 12.66 -4.87
N ARG A 181 7.78 14.00 -4.88
CA ARG A 181 6.91 15.00 -4.25
C ARG A 181 5.54 14.98 -4.91
N PHE A 182 4.80 13.88 -4.82
CA PHE A 182 3.50 13.73 -5.48
C PHE A 182 2.59 14.92 -5.14
N TRP A 183 2.48 15.26 -3.86
CA TRP A 183 1.70 16.40 -3.38
C TRP A 183 2.26 17.75 -3.84
N GLY A 184 3.59 17.91 -3.88
CA GLY A 184 4.23 19.10 -4.41
C GLY A 184 3.95 19.31 -5.91
N ARG A 185 4.16 18.28 -6.74
CA ARG A 185 3.87 18.31 -8.18
C ARG A 185 2.38 18.47 -8.48
N LEU A 186 1.51 17.93 -7.64
CA LEU A 186 0.07 18.13 -7.75
C LEU A 186 -0.31 19.59 -7.46
N ALA A 187 0.23 20.17 -6.37
CA ALA A 187 0.01 21.58 -6.05
C ALA A 187 0.53 22.50 -7.17
N GLU A 188 1.70 22.20 -7.72
CA GLU A 188 2.29 22.94 -8.86
C GLU A 188 1.50 22.78 -10.16
N SER A 189 0.83 21.64 -10.37
CA SER A 189 0.04 21.38 -11.59
C SER A 189 -1.44 21.79 -11.47
N THR A 190 -1.89 22.25 -10.29
CA THR A 190 -3.26 22.71 -10.06
C THR A 190 -3.27 24.23 -9.87
N PRO A 191 -3.86 25.02 -10.80
CA PRO A 191 -3.90 26.48 -10.67
C PRO A 191 -4.57 26.92 -9.36
N GLY A 192 -3.87 27.69 -8.52
CA GLY A 192 -4.42 28.32 -7.30
C GLY A 192 -4.13 27.62 -5.96
N LEU A 193 -3.26 26.61 -5.92
CA LEU A 193 -2.86 25.90 -4.68
C LEU A 193 -1.40 26.13 -4.26
N GLY A 194 -0.68 27.06 -4.91
CA GLY A 194 0.73 27.40 -4.64
C GLY A 194 0.91 28.71 -3.87
#